data_AF-A0A1F3CSF8-F1
#
_entry.id   AF-A0A1F3CSF8-F1
#
_cell.length_a   1.000
_cell.length_b   1.000
_cell.length_c   1.000
_cell.angle_alpha   90.00
_cell.angle_beta   90.00
_cell.angle_gamma   90.00
#
_symmetry.space_group_name_H-M   'P 1'
#
loop_
_entity.id
_entity.type
_entity.pdbx_description
1 polymer ?
#
loop_
_entity_poly.entity_id
_entity_poly.type
_entity_poly.pdbx_seq_one_letter_code
_entity_poly.pdbx_strand_id
1 'polypeptide(L)'
;MEYGQYNDLWKEIHMLSEETVQANIDLKGKALLPIHWGAFSLSLHKWCEPVERLSKEAQIKNVIITTPMVGECIIIGEKYPNEKW
;
A
#
# COMPACT_ATOMS: atom_id res chain seq x y z
N MET A 1 3.77 4.44 -2.70
CA MET A 1 4.82 4.10 -1.71
C MET A 1 5.01 2.60 -1.71
N GLU A 2 6.24 2.13 -1.66
CA GLU A 2 6.57 0.71 -1.69
C GLU A 2 5.85 -0.06 -0.59
N TYR A 3 5.16 -1.14 -0.96
CA TYR A 3 4.65 -2.14 -0.04
C TYR A 3 4.46 -3.46 -0.78
N GLY A 4 4.73 -4.56 -0.09
CA GLY A 4 4.79 -5.88 -0.70
C GLY A 4 6.23 -6.27 -1.04
N GLN A 5 6.44 -7.58 -1.15
CA GLN A 5 7.77 -8.21 -1.14
C GLN A 5 8.51 -8.08 0.19
N TYR A 6 7.81 -7.73 1.28
CA TYR A 6 8.43 -7.62 2.60
C TYR A 6 8.71 -9.01 3.21
N ASN A 7 9.69 -9.05 4.11
CA ASN A 7 9.96 -10.17 5.01
C ASN A 7 10.85 -9.66 6.13
N ASP A 8 10.75 -10.25 7.32
CA ASP A 8 11.58 -9.88 8.46
C ASP A 8 13.08 -10.01 8.16
N LEU A 9 13.47 -10.94 7.28
CA LEU A 9 14.87 -11.17 6.89
C LEU A 9 15.50 -10.03 6.07
N TRP A 10 14.68 -9.17 5.45
CA TRP A 10 15.17 -8.06 4.61
C TRP A 10 14.39 -6.77 4.85
N LYS A 11 13.90 -6.58 6.07
CA LYS A 11 13.20 -5.37 6.53
C LYS A 11 13.98 -4.07 6.33
N GLU A 12 15.31 -4.14 6.22
CA GLU A 12 16.17 -2.98 5.98
C GLU A 12 16.04 -2.42 4.55
N ILE A 13 15.47 -3.20 3.62
CA ILE A 13 15.32 -2.81 2.21
C ILE A 13 13.86 -2.90 1.70
N HIS A 14 12.94 -3.41 2.51
CA HIS A 14 11.51 -3.47 2.19
C HIS A 14 10.66 -3.15 3.42
N MET A 15 9.71 -2.23 3.27
CA MET A 15 8.76 -1.87 4.33
C MET A 15 7.63 -2.90 4.45
N LEU A 16 7.22 -3.16 5.70
CA LEU A 16 5.95 -3.81 6.00
C LEU A 16 4.77 -2.91 5.58
N SER A 17 3.60 -3.53 5.43
CA SER A 17 2.37 -2.81 5.05
C SER A 17 2.03 -1.71 6.05
N GLU A 18 2.24 -1.96 7.34
CA GLU A 18 1.95 -1.02 8.41
C GLU A 18 2.97 0.13 8.48
N GLU A 19 4.23 -0.15 8.18
CA GLU A 19 5.29 0.86 8.07
C GLU A 19 5.03 1.81 6.90
N THR A 20 4.49 1.30 5.80
CA THR A 20 4.07 2.12 4.65
C THR A 20 2.97 3.12 5.03
N VAL A 21 1.97 2.67 5.82
CA VAL A 21 0.92 3.56 6.33
C VAL A 21 1.52 4.59 7.27
N GLN A 22 2.43 4.18 8.15
CA GLN A 22 3.12 5.10 9.06
C GLN A 22 3.92 6.16 8.31
N ALA A 23 4.66 5.77 7.27
CA ALA A 23 5.46 6.69 6.49
C ALA A 23 4.60 7.74 5.75
N ASN A 24 3.39 7.39 5.30
CA ASN A 24 2.44 8.38 4.77
C ASN A 24 2.06 9.44 5.83
N ILE A 25 1.85 9.02 7.09
CA ILE A 25 1.54 9.94 8.20
C ILE A 25 2.74 10.84 8.49
N ASP A 26 3.93 10.27 8.60
CA ASP A 26 5.16 10.99 8.91
C ASP A 26 5.46 12.07 7.85
N LEU A 27 5.18 11.76 6.59
CA LEU A 27 5.31 12.68 5.45
C LEU A 27 4.13 13.65 5.30
N LYS A 28 3.09 13.54 6.14
CA LYS A 28 1.84 14.31 6.06
C LYS A 28 1.14 14.18 4.69
N GLY A 29 1.19 12.98 4.12
CA GLY A 29 0.57 12.65 2.85
C GLY A 29 -0.96 12.74 2.92
N LYS A 30 -1.58 13.36 1.91
CA LYS A 30 -3.05 13.50 1.83
C LYS A 30 -3.75 12.21 1.45
N ALA A 31 -3.10 11.36 0.66
CA ALA A 31 -3.56 10.05 0.27
C ALA A 31 -2.36 9.14 -0.03
N LEU A 32 -2.50 7.87 0.28
CA LEU A 32 -1.52 6.84 0.02
C LEU A 32 -1.93 6.03 -1.22
N LEU A 33 -1.17 6.19 -2.31
CA LEU A 33 -1.16 5.24 -3.43
C LEU A 33 -0.07 4.21 -3.14
N PRO A 34 -0.44 3.01 -2.69
CA PRO A 34 0.55 2.00 -2.37
C PRO A 34 0.99 1.39 -3.73
N ILE A 35 2.24 0.94 -3.89
CA ILE A 35 2.80 0.31 -5.11
C ILE A 35 3.71 -0.88 -4.74
N HIS A 36 4.23 -1.64 -5.71
CA HIS A 36 5.20 -2.73 -5.49
C HIS A 36 4.60 -4.09 -5.07
N TRP A 37 3.27 -4.23 -5.15
CA TRP A 37 2.54 -5.50 -4.97
C TRP A 37 1.85 -5.95 -6.27
N GLY A 38 1.39 -7.21 -6.30
CA GLY A 38 0.41 -7.70 -7.30
C GLY A 38 0.97 -8.13 -8.66
N ALA A 39 2.20 -7.75 -9.02
CA ALA A 39 2.80 -8.11 -10.31
C ALA A 39 3.74 -9.34 -10.26
N PHE A 40 4.55 -9.48 -9.20
CA PHE A 40 5.55 -10.54 -9.07
C PHE A 40 5.56 -11.13 -7.66
N SER A 41 5.83 -12.44 -7.56
CA SER A 41 5.99 -13.15 -6.30
C SER A 41 7.46 -13.21 -5.89
N LEU A 42 7.94 -12.18 -5.18
CA LEU A 42 9.33 -12.06 -4.73
C LEU A 42 9.50 -12.19 -3.20
N SER A 43 8.44 -12.56 -2.48
CA SER A 43 8.46 -12.91 -1.06
C SER A 43 7.54 -14.11 -0.79
N LEU A 44 7.50 -14.56 0.46
CA LEU A 44 6.80 -15.77 0.91
C LEU A 44 5.33 -15.53 1.32
N HIS A 45 4.92 -14.28 1.47
CA HIS A 45 3.52 -13.94 1.80
C HIS A 45 2.59 -14.20 0.62
N LYS A 46 1.28 -14.37 0.87
CA LYS A 46 0.29 -14.48 -0.22
C LYS A 46 0.26 -13.19 -1.02
N TRP A 47 -0.10 -13.26 -2.30
CA TRP A 47 -0.10 -12.08 -3.18
C TRP A 47 -1.07 -10.98 -2.72
N CYS A 48 -2.22 -11.35 -2.12
CA CYS A 48 -3.25 -10.43 -1.63
C CYS A 48 -2.99 -9.91 -0.21
N GLU A 49 -2.14 -10.58 0.56
CA GLU A 49 -1.87 -10.24 1.96
C GLU A 49 -1.38 -8.79 2.16
N PRO A 50 -0.49 -8.23 1.32
CA PRO A 50 -0.06 -6.83 1.48
C PRO A 50 -1.22 -5.83 1.40
N VAL A 51 -2.12 -6.00 0.43
CA VAL A 51 -3.23 -5.03 0.24
C VAL A 51 -4.29 -5.17 1.31
N GLU A 52 -4.54 -6.39 1.80
CA GLU A 52 -5.42 -6.64 2.94
C GLU A 52 -4.87 -5.98 4.23
N ARG A 53 -3.59 -6.19 4.53
CA ARG A 53 -2.93 -5.60 5.71
C ARG A 53 -2.86 -4.08 5.64
N LEU A 54 -2.44 -3.54 4.50
CA LEU A 54 -2.38 -2.09 4.29
C LEU A 54 -3.75 -1.44 4.42
N SER A 55 -4.79 -2.04 3.83
CA SER A 55 -6.17 -1.53 3.92
C SER A 55 -6.69 -1.51 5.35
N LYS A 56 -6.41 -2.58 6.11
CA LYS A 56 -6.77 -2.67 7.53
C LYS A 56 -6.06 -1.60 8.36
N GLU A 57 -4.74 -1.45 8.20
CA GLU A 57 -3.97 -0.46 8.96
C GLU A 57 -4.36 0.97 8.60
N ALA A 58 -4.58 1.25 7.31
CA ALA A 58 -5.06 2.55 6.86
C ALA A 58 -6.41 2.91 7.48
N GLN A 59 -7.32 1.94 7.60
CA GLN A 59 -8.59 2.12 8.31
C GLN A 59 -8.39 2.44 9.79
N ILE A 60 -7.50 1.72 10.49
CA ILE A 60 -7.19 1.96 11.91
C ILE A 60 -6.62 3.36 12.14
N LYS A 61 -5.72 3.80 11.26
CA LYS A 61 -5.01 5.08 11.37
C LYS A 61 -5.69 6.25 10.66
N ASN A 62 -6.88 6.05 10.10
CA ASN A 62 -7.63 7.04 9.32
C ASN A 62 -6.82 7.65 8.16
N VAL A 63 -6.03 6.81 7.48
CA VAL A 63 -5.28 7.19 6.28
C VAL A 63 -6.13 6.91 5.04
N ILE A 64 -6.27 7.92 4.17
CA ILE A 64 -6.93 7.76 2.88
C ILE A 64 -5.99 6.95 1.96
N ILE A 65 -6.48 5.84 1.44
CA ILE A 65 -5.77 5.03 0.43
C ILE A 65 -6.48 5.07 -0.90
N THR A 66 -5.72 4.88 -1.98
CA THR A 66 -6.25 4.64 -3.33
C THR A 66 -5.56 3.43 -3.92
N THR A 67 -6.34 2.48 -4.42
CA THR A 67 -5.88 1.20 -4.97
C THR A 67 -6.50 1.01 -6.35
N PRO A 68 -6.05 1.76 -7.37
CA PRO A 68 -6.62 1.69 -8.72
C PRO A 68 -6.45 0.29 -9.30
N MET A 69 -7.41 -0.17 -10.10
CA MET A 69 -7.30 -1.43 -10.85
C MET A 69 -6.14 -1.38 -11.84
N VAL A 70 -5.64 -2.54 -12.31
CA VAL A 70 -4.54 -2.56 -13.30
C VAL A 70 -4.96 -1.78 -14.55
N GLY A 71 -4.23 -0.70 -14.85
CA GLY A 71 -4.49 0.19 -15.98
C GLY A 71 -5.48 1.33 -15.71
N GLU A 72 -6.07 1.39 -14.52
CA GLU A 72 -6.93 2.51 -14.12
C GLU A 72 -6.10 3.77 -13.79
N CYS A 73 -6.56 4.92 -14.29
CA CYS A 73 -5.86 6.19 -14.10
C CYS A 73 -6.24 6.87 -12.78
N ILE A 74 -5.30 7.63 -12.22
CA ILE A 74 -5.53 8.53 -11.09
C ILE A 74 -5.34 9.97 -11.57
N ILE A 75 -6.33 10.82 -11.30
CA ILE A 75 -6.26 12.27 -11.58
C ILE A 75 -6.10 13.01 -10.26
N ILE A 76 -5.01 13.77 -10.13
CA ILE A 76 -4.70 14.52 -8.90
C ILE A 76 -5.70 15.66 -8.71
N GLY A 77 -6.25 15.76 -7.50
CA GLY A 77 -7.25 16.78 -7.16
C GLY A 77 -8.70 16.36 -7.42
N GLU A 78 -8.92 15.17 -7.97
CA GLU A 78 -10.24 14.58 -8.14
C GLU A 78 -10.50 13.46 -7.12
N LYS A 79 -11.63 12.77 -7.26
CA LYS A 79 -11.94 11.59 -6.46
C LYS A 79 -11.03 10.44 -6.88
N TYR A 80 -10.25 9.93 -5.93
CA TYR A 80 -9.38 8.79 -6.18
C TYR A 80 -10.16 7.46 -6.22
N PRO A 81 -9.79 6.52 -7.12
CA PRO A 81 -10.32 5.16 -7.11
C PRO A 81 -10.08 4.48 -5.75
N ASN A 82 -11.11 3.81 -5.24
CA ASN A 82 -11.07 3.18 -3.93
C ASN A 82 -11.78 1.82 -3.90
N GLU A 83 -11.87 1.16 -5.06
CA GLU A 83 -12.33 -0.23 -5.10
C GLU A 83 -11.38 -1.12 -4.30
N LYS A 84 -11.96 -2.04 -3.54
CA LYS A 84 -11.20 -3.00 -2.74
C LYS A 84 -10.73 -4.12 -3.64
N TRP A 85 -9.45 -4.43 -3.52
CA TRP A 85 -8.83 -5.63 -4.08
C TRP A 85 -9.13 -6.86 -3.23
#